data_AF-A0A5C9CP96-F1
#
_entry.id   AF-A0A5C9CP96-F1
#
_cell.length_a   1.000
_cell.length_b   1.000
_cell.length_c   1.000
_cell.angle_alpha   90.00
_cell.angle_beta   90.00
_cell.angle_gamma   90.00
#
_symmetry.space_group_name_H-M   'P 1'
#
loop_
_entity.id
_entity.type
_entity.pdbx_description
1 polymer ?
#
loop_
_entity_poly.entity_id
_entity_poly.type
_entity_poly.pdbx_seq_one_letter_code
_entity_poly.pdbx_strand_id
1 'polypeptide(L)'
;MIYLTHRPTACNSCDLLDTLSGMGGPSDKPEFPPLLQIGRHSATLDDIQAVCVDAFPGSTTRPTIMKGLRAVVAKLVLHCIECELWIDGSFLTQKIDPEDCDLVLRARGEFYDNEATDDQRAVIDWVNDNLRDELLCHSGGFFEYEPTHPEYWLGEYSYCYWMRQWGFSRGDEPDLKGIAVLSLDGTVPTENAEPIPDEPTAGGTRK
;
A
#
# COMPACT_ATOMS: atom_id res chain seq x y z
N MET A 1 -7.23 -30.03 -39.52
CA MET A 1 -7.61 -30.13 -38.10
C MET A 1 -6.42 -29.62 -37.30
N ILE A 2 -6.38 -28.31 -37.08
CA ILE A 2 -5.25 -27.63 -36.42
C ILE A 2 -5.74 -27.32 -35.01
N TYR A 3 -5.21 -28.03 -34.02
CA TYR A 3 -5.36 -27.65 -32.62
C TYR A 3 -4.32 -26.57 -32.33
N LEU A 4 -4.76 -25.30 -32.31
CA LEU A 4 -3.99 -24.20 -31.74
C LEU A 4 -4.19 -24.25 -30.22
N THR A 5 -3.20 -24.78 -29.51
CA THR A 5 -3.11 -24.64 -28.05
C THR A 5 -2.75 -23.19 -27.74
N HIS A 6 -3.73 -22.38 -27.39
CA HIS A 6 -3.49 -21.13 -26.65
C HIS A 6 -2.97 -21.53 -25.26
N ARG A 7 -1.68 -21.28 -25.00
CA ARG A 7 -1.16 -21.19 -23.64
C ARG A 7 -1.56 -19.81 -23.11
N PRO A 8 -2.24 -19.68 -21.97
CA PRO A 8 -2.22 -18.44 -21.22
C PRO A 8 -0.76 -18.16 -20.84
N THR A 9 -0.32 -16.93 -21.06
CA THR A 9 0.95 -16.39 -20.57
C THR A 9 1.02 -16.63 -19.07
N ALA A 10 2.03 -17.40 -18.66
CA ALA A 10 2.36 -17.61 -17.27
C ALA A 10 2.59 -16.26 -16.60
N CYS A 11 1.93 -16.04 -15.46
CA CYS A 11 2.38 -15.10 -14.45
C CYS A 11 3.83 -15.47 -14.14
N ASN A 12 4.79 -14.62 -14.53
CA ASN A 12 6.20 -14.87 -14.31
C ASN A 12 6.46 -14.74 -12.80
N SER A 13 6.42 -15.87 -12.10
CA SER A 13 6.81 -16.02 -10.68
C SER A 13 8.23 -15.54 -10.36
N CYS A 14 9.00 -15.08 -11.36
CA CYS A 14 10.33 -14.52 -11.19
C CYS A 14 10.34 -13.02 -10.85
N ASP A 15 9.33 -12.24 -11.25
CA ASP A 15 9.36 -10.78 -11.02
C ASP A 15 8.96 -10.40 -9.57
N LEU A 16 8.23 -11.28 -8.86
CA LEU A 16 7.87 -11.10 -7.44
C LEU A 16 9.04 -11.27 -6.46
N LEU A 17 10.14 -11.92 -6.88
CA LEU A 17 11.32 -12.07 -6.04
C LEU A 17 12.23 -10.83 -6.08
N ASP A 18 12.16 -10.02 -7.13
CA ASP A 18 12.95 -8.78 -7.24
C ASP A 18 12.41 -7.66 -6.34
N THR A 19 11.12 -7.69 -5.98
CA THR A 19 10.52 -6.79 -4.96
C THR A 19 10.99 -7.08 -3.53
N LEU A 20 11.71 -8.17 -3.28
CA LEU A 20 12.22 -8.54 -1.95
C LEU A 20 13.57 -7.89 -1.61
N SER A 21 14.14 -7.10 -2.52
CA SER A 21 15.44 -6.44 -2.35
C SER A 21 15.35 -5.27 -1.36
N GLY A 22 15.25 -5.59 -0.07
CA GLY A 22 15.08 -4.60 0.99
C GLY A 22 15.49 -5.07 2.37
N MET A 23 16.54 -5.89 2.51
CA MET A 23 17.21 -6.03 3.80
C MET A 23 18.01 -4.75 4.10
N GLY A 24 17.33 -3.71 4.56
CA GLY A 24 18.01 -2.63 5.27
C GLY A 24 18.53 -3.18 6.60
N GLY A 25 19.82 -3.09 6.84
CA GLY A 25 20.38 -3.30 8.17
C GLY A 25 19.86 -2.25 9.17
N PRO A 26 20.40 -2.23 10.40
CA PRO A 26 20.11 -1.16 11.36
C PRO A 26 20.23 0.20 10.68
N SER A 27 19.23 1.06 10.90
CA SER A 27 19.18 2.40 10.36
C SER A 27 19.85 3.35 11.34
N ASP A 28 20.82 4.15 10.88
CA ASP A 28 21.44 5.21 11.67
C ASP A 28 20.47 6.40 11.97
N LYS A 29 19.25 6.37 11.42
CA LYS A 29 18.25 7.42 11.64
C LYS A 29 17.74 7.38 13.09
N PRO A 30 17.54 8.56 13.73
CA PRO A 30 16.89 8.63 15.04
C PRO A 30 15.51 7.96 15.00
N GLU A 31 15.25 7.11 15.99
CA GLU A 31 13.94 6.49 16.20
C GLU A 31 13.05 7.36 17.09
N PHE A 32 11.74 7.25 16.88
CA PHE A 32 10.73 8.02 17.59
C PHE A 32 9.68 7.07 18.18
N PRO A 33 9.12 7.39 19.37
CA PRO A 33 8.10 6.53 19.98
C PRO A 33 6.92 6.25 19.04
N PRO A 34 6.38 5.02 19.02
CA PRO A 34 5.26 4.67 18.15
C PRO A 34 3.97 5.35 18.60
N LEU A 35 3.08 5.64 17.66
CA LEU A 35 1.73 6.16 17.93
C LEU A 35 0.73 5.06 18.30
N LEU A 36 0.99 3.84 17.84
CA LEU A 36 0.15 2.68 18.08
C LEU A 36 0.91 1.63 18.89
N GLN A 37 0.22 0.98 19.82
CA GLN A 37 0.76 -0.18 20.53
C GLN A 37 1.05 -1.33 19.56
N ILE A 38 1.90 -2.29 19.95
CA ILE A 38 2.16 -3.48 19.14
C ILE A 38 0.86 -4.17 18.69
N GLY A 39 0.82 -4.56 17.42
CA GLY A 39 -0.30 -5.28 16.82
C GLY A 39 -0.84 -4.61 15.56
N ARG A 40 -1.83 -5.24 14.93
CA ARG A 40 -2.57 -4.67 13.79
C ARG A 40 -3.82 -3.97 14.30
N HIS A 41 -3.99 -2.71 13.93
CA HIS A 41 -5.12 -1.87 14.35
C HIS A 41 -5.98 -1.53 13.15
N SER A 42 -7.22 -2.00 13.13
CA SER A 42 -8.17 -1.57 12.12
C SER A 42 -8.40 -0.07 12.24
N ALA A 43 -8.32 0.65 11.13
CA ALA A 43 -8.43 2.10 11.08
C ALA A 43 -9.10 2.58 9.79
N THR A 44 -9.85 3.67 9.90
CA THR A 44 -10.31 4.45 8.75
C THR A 44 -9.28 5.51 8.34
N LEU A 45 -9.43 6.12 7.17
CA LEU A 45 -8.62 7.29 6.79
C LEU A 45 -8.74 8.43 7.81
N ASP A 46 -9.89 8.58 8.46
CA ASP A 46 -10.11 9.65 9.42
C ASP A 46 -9.47 9.34 10.77
N ASP A 47 -9.42 8.06 11.18
CA ASP A 47 -8.64 7.64 12.34
C ASP A 47 -7.13 7.91 12.10
N ILE A 48 -6.63 7.58 10.90
CA ILE A 48 -5.24 7.83 10.53
C ILE A 48 -4.95 9.34 10.50
N GLN A 49 -5.84 10.15 9.92
CA GLN A 49 -5.75 11.62 9.94
C GLN A 49 -5.66 12.15 11.38
N ALA A 50 -6.56 11.72 12.26
CA ALA A 50 -6.65 12.21 13.63
C ALA A 50 -5.35 11.92 14.40
N VAL A 51 -4.84 10.70 14.29
CA VAL A 51 -3.65 10.25 15.01
C VAL A 51 -2.36 10.79 14.39
N CYS A 52 -2.27 10.85 13.06
CA CYS A 52 -1.01 11.10 12.36
C CYS A 52 -0.87 12.54 11.86
N VAL A 53 -1.92 13.36 11.87
CA VAL A 53 -1.87 14.73 11.35
C VAL A 53 -2.44 15.71 12.36
N ASP A 54 -3.67 15.49 12.83
CA ASP A 54 -4.36 16.47 13.68
C ASP A 54 -3.68 16.61 15.06
N ALA A 55 -3.10 15.51 15.56
CA ALA A 55 -2.27 15.50 16.77
C ALA A 55 -0.90 16.21 16.61
N PHE A 56 -0.53 16.62 15.39
CA PHE A 56 0.77 17.22 15.05
C PHE A 56 0.63 18.58 14.35
N PRO A 57 0.02 19.60 14.98
CA PRO A 57 -0.25 20.90 14.35
C PRO A 57 1.02 21.67 13.92
N GLY A 58 2.19 21.30 14.45
CA GLY A 58 3.48 21.89 14.07
C GLY A 58 4.17 21.20 12.90
N SER A 59 3.65 20.09 12.39
CA SER A 59 4.25 19.39 11.26
C SER A 59 4.00 20.11 9.94
N THR A 60 5.02 20.11 9.10
CA THR A 60 4.97 20.65 7.74
C THR A 60 4.80 19.56 6.68
N THR A 61 5.11 18.29 7.00
CA THR A 61 5.07 17.18 6.02
C THR A 61 3.84 16.27 6.17
N ARG A 62 3.33 16.07 7.38
CA ARG A 62 2.21 15.14 7.66
C ARG A 62 0.95 15.40 6.83
N PRO A 63 0.48 16.66 6.64
CA PRO A 63 -0.68 16.92 5.79
C PRO A 63 -0.47 16.51 4.33
N THR A 64 0.74 16.71 3.78
CA THR A 64 1.07 16.35 2.40
C THR A 64 1.15 14.84 2.22
N ILE A 65 1.78 14.14 3.17
CA ILE A 65 1.82 12.66 3.20
C ILE A 65 0.40 12.09 3.27
N MET A 66 -0.44 12.63 4.15
CA MET A 66 -1.82 12.18 4.29
C MET A 66 -2.65 12.43 3.03
N LYS A 67 -2.42 13.53 2.32
CA LYS A 67 -3.02 13.79 1.01
C LYS A 67 -2.61 12.71 -0.01
N GLY A 68 -1.34 12.31 -0.02
CA GLY A 68 -0.83 11.22 -0.85
C GLY A 68 -1.51 9.89 -0.55
N LEU A 69 -1.59 9.50 0.72
CA LEU A 69 -2.28 8.29 1.17
C LEU A 69 -3.77 8.30 0.76
N ARG A 70 -4.47 9.43 0.91
CA ARG A 70 -5.86 9.58 0.45
C ARG A 70 -6.00 9.41 -1.05
N ALA A 71 -5.02 9.87 -1.85
CA ALA A 71 -5.03 9.68 -3.30
C ALA A 71 -4.87 8.21 -3.69
N VAL A 72 -4.00 7.46 -3.00
CA VAL A 72 -3.87 5.99 -3.17
C VAL A 72 -5.20 5.30 -2.89
N VAL A 73 -5.79 5.57 -1.73
CA VAL A 73 -7.08 4.98 -1.34
C VAL A 73 -8.19 5.35 -2.31
N ALA A 74 -8.27 6.62 -2.74
CA ALA A 74 -9.28 7.06 -3.69
C ALA A 74 -9.19 6.30 -5.03
N LYS A 75 -7.98 6.05 -5.52
CA LYS A 75 -7.77 5.29 -6.77
C LYS A 75 -8.16 3.82 -6.62
N LEU A 76 -7.82 3.18 -5.49
CA LEU A 76 -8.26 1.81 -5.20
C LEU A 76 -9.79 1.69 -5.11
N VAL A 77 -10.44 2.62 -4.41
CA VAL A 77 -11.90 2.67 -4.27
C VAL A 77 -12.59 2.93 -5.61
N LEU A 78 -12.09 3.87 -6.42
CA LEU A 78 -12.64 4.17 -7.73
C LEU A 78 -12.67 2.95 -8.64
N HIS A 79 -11.67 2.08 -8.53
CA HIS A 79 -11.55 0.84 -9.31
C HIS A 79 -12.13 -0.39 -8.61
N CYS A 80 -12.86 -0.21 -7.50
CA CYS A 80 -13.52 -1.29 -6.77
C CYS A 80 -12.54 -2.41 -6.35
N ILE A 81 -11.34 -2.04 -5.91
CA ILE A 81 -10.33 -2.99 -5.46
C ILE A 81 -10.59 -3.40 -4.01
N GLU A 82 -10.84 -4.69 -3.79
CA GLU A 82 -10.89 -5.29 -2.45
C GLU A 82 -9.47 -5.62 -1.98
N CYS A 83 -9.02 -5.00 -0.89
CA CYS A 83 -7.68 -5.19 -0.34
C CYS A 83 -7.54 -4.70 1.11
N GLU A 84 -6.47 -5.10 1.78
CA GLU A 84 -5.96 -4.42 2.97
C GLU A 84 -4.78 -3.52 2.59
N LEU A 85 -4.78 -2.27 3.06
CA LEU A 85 -3.59 -1.43 3.10
C LEU A 85 -3.04 -1.46 4.52
N TRP A 86 -1.78 -1.85 4.65
CA TRP A 86 -1.04 -1.75 5.89
C TRP A 86 -0.22 -0.47 5.84
N ILE A 87 -0.31 0.33 6.89
CA ILE A 87 0.41 1.60 7.06
C ILE A 87 1.36 1.46 8.23
N ASP A 88 2.60 1.90 8.02
CA ASP A 88 3.67 1.85 9.01
C ASP A 88 4.68 2.99 8.76
N GLY A 89 5.91 2.82 9.26
CA GLY A 89 7.01 3.73 9.04
C GLY A 89 7.03 4.88 10.02
N SER A 90 7.85 5.88 9.69
CA SER A 90 8.01 7.06 10.55
C SER A 90 6.74 7.91 10.66
N PHE A 91 5.81 7.77 9.71
CA PHE A 91 4.50 8.41 9.76
C PHE A 91 3.66 7.97 10.97
N LEU A 92 3.78 6.70 11.41
CA LEU A 92 3.16 6.14 12.61
C LEU A 92 4.00 6.30 13.90
N THR A 93 4.89 7.28 13.95
CA THR A 93 5.70 7.59 15.15
C THR A 93 5.49 9.04 15.60
N GLN A 94 6.10 9.43 16.72
CA GLN A 94 6.12 10.82 17.20
C GLN A 94 7.09 11.73 16.42
N LYS A 95 7.72 11.28 15.32
CA LYS A 95 8.56 12.13 14.46
C LYS A 95 7.75 13.33 13.96
N ILE A 96 8.16 14.57 14.26
CA ILE A 96 7.34 15.74 13.89
C ILE A 96 7.13 15.84 12.37
N ASP A 97 8.20 15.66 11.60
CA ASP A 97 8.18 15.73 10.13
C ASP A 97 8.73 14.42 9.53
N PRO A 98 7.87 13.38 9.38
CA PRO A 98 8.21 12.18 8.62
C PRO A 98 8.47 12.53 7.15
N GLU A 99 9.27 11.70 6.48
CA GLU A 99 9.67 11.90 5.07
C GLU A 99 8.58 11.41 4.11
N ASP A 100 7.93 10.30 4.46
CA ASP A 100 6.96 9.56 3.67
C ASP A 100 6.08 8.70 4.60
N CYS A 101 5.06 8.07 4.01
CA CYS A 101 4.28 6.99 4.58
C CYS A 101 4.78 5.67 3.98
N ASP A 102 5.14 4.68 4.80
CA ASP A 102 5.35 3.32 4.30
C ASP A 102 3.97 2.66 4.16
N LEU A 103 3.67 2.07 2.99
CA LEU A 103 2.42 1.34 2.75
C LEU A 103 2.67 -0.02 2.09
N VAL A 104 1.89 -1.04 2.49
CA VAL A 104 1.89 -2.35 1.84
C VAL A 104 0.45 -2.73 1.49
N LEU A 105 0.21 -3.01 0.22
CA LEU A 105 -1.05 -3.57 -0.25
C LEU A 105 -1.05 -5.09 -0.13
N ARG A 106 -2.09 -5.64 0.51
CA ARG A 106 -2.39 -7.06 0.50
C ARG A 106 -3.69 -7.26 -0.27
N ALA A 107 -3.62 -7.98 -1.39
CA ALA A 107 -4.77 -8.28 -2.23
C ALA A 107 -4.92 -9.79 -2.46
N ARG A 108 -6.14 -10.22 -2.80
CA ARG A 108 -6.42 -11.59 -3.21
C ARG A 108 -5.78 -11.88 -4.57
N GLY A 109 -4.88 -12.84 -4.60
CA GLY A 109 -4.20 -13.27 -5.81
C GLY A 109 -5.14 -13.91 -6.82
N GLU A 110 -6.14 -14.68 -6.38
CA GLU A 110 -7.17 -15.24 -7.27
C GLU A 110 -7.94 -14.16 -8.01
N PHE A 111 -8.23 -13.04 -7.34
CA PHE A 111 -8.87 -11.88 -7.96
C PHE A 111 -7.96 -11.30 -9.03
N TYR A 112 -6.69 -11.02 -8.70
CA TYR A 112 -5.73 -10.45 -9.66
C TYR A 112 -5.56 -11.33 -10.92
N ASP A 113 -5.39 -12.64 -10.71
CA ASP A 113 -5.08 -13.61 -11.76
C ASP A 113 -6.28 -13.90 -12.67
N ASN A 114 -7.49 -13.97 -12.12
CA ASN A 114 -8.65 -14.55 -12.83
C ASN A 114 -9.84 -13.61 -13.00
N GLU A 115 -10.01 -12.63 -12.10
CA GLU A 115 -11.25 -11.84 -12.00
C GLU A 115 -11.05 -10.36 -12.37
N ALA A 116 -9.87 -9.82 -12.08
CA ALA A 116 -9.54 -8.43 -12.30
C ALA A 116 -9.61 -8.07 -13.79
N THR A 117 -10.10 -6.87 -14.07
CA THR A 117 -9.92 -6.22 -15.37
C THR A 117 -8.50 -5.72 -15.54
N ASP A 118 -8.10 -5.38 -16.77
CA ASP A 118 -6.78 -4.82 -17.04
C ASP A 118 -6.55 -3.50 -16.28
N ASP A 119 -7.58 -2.66 -16.15
CA ASP A 119 -7.50 -1.42 -15.38
C ASP A 119 -7.31 -1.69 -13.88
N GLN A 120 -7.98 -2.71 -13.34
CA GLN A 120 -7.82 -3.10 -11.93
C GLN A 120 -6.43 -3.67 -11.65
N ARG A 121 -5.90 -4.51 -12.56
CA ARG A 121 -4.50 -4.97 -12.48
C ARG A 121 -3.53 -3.79 -12.53
N ALA A 122 -3.72 -2.86 -13.46
CA ALA A 122 -2.86 -1.68 -13.58
C ALA A 122 -2.89 -0.80 -12.30
N VAL A 123 -4.02 -0.71 -11.60
CA VAL A 123 -4.09 -0.01 -10.30
C VAL A 123 -3.36 -0.78 -9.21
N ILE A 124 -3.53 -2.10 -9.12
CA ILE A 124 -2.82 -2.93 -8.15
C ILE A 124 -1.30 -2.84 -8.38
N ASP A 125 -0.86 -2.98 -9.64
CA ASP A 125 0.54 -2.87 -10.02
C ASP A 125 1.09 -1.47 -9.70
N TRP A 126 0.31 -0.41 -9.97
CA TRP A 126 0.67 0.96 -9.60
C TRP A 126 0.87 1.15 -8.08
N VAL A 127 0.06 0.52 -7.23
CA VAL A 127 0.29 0.56 -5.77
C VAL A 127 1.48 -0.30 -5.36
N ASN A 128 1.72 -1.41 -6.05
CA ASN A 128 2.86 -2.29 -5.80
C ASN A 128 4.19 -1.68 -6.26
N ASP A 129 4.15 -0.74 -7.20
CA ASP A 129 5.27 0.14 -7.54
C ASP A 129 5.57 1.12 -6.40
N ASN A 130 6.72 1.78 -6.44
CA ASN A 130 7.12 2.76 -5.43
C ASN A 130 6.54 4.16 -5.74
N LEU A 131 5.55 4.60 -4.96
CA LEU A 131 4.83 5.87 -5.10
C LEU A 131 5.48 7.04 -4.34
N ARG A 132 6.72 6.88 -3.87
CA ARG A 132 7.37 7.83 -2.97
C ARG A 132 7.57 9.20 -3.60
N ASP A 133 8.02 9.25 -4.85
CA ASP A 133 8.38 10.51 -5.50
C ASP A 133 7.14 11.35 -5.87
N GLU A 134 6.01 10.70 -6.14
CA GLU A 134 4.77 11.36 -6.56
C GLU A 134 3.83 11.67 -5.39
N LEU A 135 3.73 10.73 -4.44
CA LEU A 135 2.71 10.75 -3.39
C LEU A 135 3.29 10.67 -1.96
N LEU A 136 4.61 10.70 -1.80
CA LEU A 136 5.29 10.50 -0.50
C LEU A 136 4.85 9.20 0.18
N CYS A 137 4.57 8.18 -0.65
CA CYS A 137 4.12 6.86 -0.23
C CYS A 137 5.15 5.84 -0.67
N HIS A 138 5.99 5.37 0.25
CA HIS A 138 6.90 4.28 -0.04
C HIS A 138 6.13 2.97 -0.01
N SER A 139 5.71 2.56 -1.20
CA SER A 139 4.72 1.50 -1.39
C SER A 139 5.32 0.21 -1.92
N GLY A 140 4.61 -0.87 -1.60
CA GLY A 140 4.78 -2.19 -2.17
C GLY A 140 3.52 -3.00 -1.92
N GLY A 141 3.57 -4.29 -2.22
CA GLY A 141 2.42 -5.16 -2.07
C GLY A 141 2.75 -6.63 -2.17
N PHE A 142 1.76 -7.45 -1.85
CA PHE A 142 1.81 -8.89 -2.03
C PHE A 142 0.41 -9.46 -2.21
N PHE A 143 0.38 -10.67 -2.75
CA PHE A 143 -0.85 -11.43 -2.95
C PHE A 143 -1.00 -12.49 -1.88
N GLU A 144 -2.20 -12.61 -1.33
CA GLU A 144 -2.63 -13.79 -0.60
C GLU A 144 -3.35 -14.75 -1.54
N TYR A 145 -3.20 -16.05 -1.31
CA TYR A 145 -3.88 -17.06 -2.09
C TYR A 145 -4.56 -18.07 -1.16
N GLU A 146 -5.55 -18.79 -1.66
CA GLU A 146 -6.18 -19.90 -0.94
C GLU A 146 -5.22 -21.10 -0.84
N PRO A 147 -5.31 -21.94 0.22
CA PRO A 147 -4.43 -23.09 0.43
C PRO A 147 -4.35 -24.09 -0.74
N THR A 148 -5.35 -24.11 -1.62
CA THR A 148 -5.39 -24.96 -2.81
C THR A 148 -4.69 -24.37 -4.03
N HIS A 149 -4.35 -23.07 -4.01
CA HIS A 149 -3.71 -22.39 -5.13
C HIS A 149 -2.23 -22.81 -5.25
N PRO A 150 -1.69 -23.02 -6.48
CA PRO A 150 -0.28 -23.37 -6.66
C PRO A 150 0.70 -22.37 -6.04
N GLU A 151 0.34 -21.08 -5.99
CA GLU A 151 1.15 -19.99 -5.43
C GLU A 151 0.86 -19.68 -3.95
N TYR A 152 0.08 -20.53 -3.25
CA TYR A 152 -0.19 -20.37 -1.81
C TYR A 152 1.08 -20.16 -0.99
N TRP A 153 2.11 -20.96 -1.27
CA TRP A 153 3.39 -20.88 -0.57
C TRP A 153 4.09 -19.53 -0.76
N LEU A 154 3.93 -18.90 -1.93
CA LEU A 154 4.51 -17.58 -2.23
C LEU A 154 3.76 -16.47 -1.48
N GLY A 155 2.43 -16.59 -1.37
CA GLY A 155 1.62 -15.69 -0.55
C GLY A 155 1.99 -15.77 0.94
N GLU A 156 2.08 -16.98 1.49
CA GLU A 156 2.50 -17.19 2.89
C GLU A 156 3.93 -16.70 3.15
N TYR A 157 4.85 -16.93 2.20
CA TYR A 157 6.21 -16.43 2.28
C TYR A 157 6.24 -14.89 2.31
N SER A 158 5.50 -14.25 1.40
CA SER A 158 5.41 -12.79 1.31
C SER A 158 4.77 -12.19 2.57
N TYR A 159 3.71 -12.80 3.10
CA TYR A 159 3.11 -12.39 4.36
C TYR A 159 4.12 -12.44 5.51
N CYS A 160 4.86 -13.55 5.64
CA CYS A 160 5.90 -13.69 6.67
C CYS A 160 7.04 -12.69 6.48
N TYR A 161 7.43 -12.41 5.23
CA TYR A 161 8.43 -11.40 4.91
C TYR A 161 7.97 -10.03 5.41
N TRP A 162 6.78 -9.58 5.04
CA TRP A 162 6.27 -8.26 5.43
C TRP A 162 6.08 -8.15 6.94
N MET A 163 5.53 -9.18 7.59
CA MET A 163 5.39 -9.23 9.05
C MET A 163 6.73 -9.19 9.80
N ARG A 164 7.83 -9.61 9.17
CA ARG A 164 9.18 -9.46 9.74
C ARG A 164 9.73 -8.04 9.55
N GLN A 165 9.40 -7.38 8.44
CA GLN A 165 9.91 -6.05 8.10
C GLN A 165 9.14 -4.93 8.81
N TRP A 166 7.90 -5.19 9.22
CA TRP A 166 6.93 -4.22 9.73
C TRP A 166 6.56 -4.50 11.19
N GLY A 167 6.08 -3.47 11.91
CA GLY A 167 5.74 -3.60 13.33
C GLY A 167 6.93 -3.46 14.29
N PHE A 168 8.10 -3.06 13.80
CA PHE A 168 9.30 -2.75 14.60
C PHE A 168 10.03 -1.49 14.11
N SER A 169 10.61 -0.71 15.03
CA SER A 169 11.57 0.33 14.65
C SER A 169 12.86 -0.30 14.10
N ARG A 170 13.63 0.44 13.30
CA ARG A 170 14.82 -0.10 12.60
C ARG A 170 16.15 0.34 13.25
N GLY A 171 16.10 0.94 14.44
CA GLY A 171 17.28 1.33 15.21
C GLY A 171 17.97 0.14 15.90
N ASP A 172 19.09 0.42 16.57
CA ASP A 172 19.90 -0.58 17.28
C ASP A 172 19.13 -1.31 18.41
N GLU A 173 18.14 -0.64 19.00
CA GLU A 173 17.19 -1.23 19.95
C GLU A 173 15.77 -1.12 19.33
N PRO A 174 15.29 -2.17 18.63
CA PRO A 174 14.02 -2.12 17.94
C PRO A 174 12.85 -2.09 18.93
N ASP A 175 12.15 -0.96 18.96
CA ASP A 175 10.88 -0.80 19.66
C ASP A 175 9.76 -1.47 18.86
N LEU A 176 8.88 -2.14 19.59
CA LEU A 176 7.66 -2.72 19.02
C LEU A 176 6.67 -1.61 18.69
N LYS A 177 6.11 -1.63 17.48
CA LYS A 177 5.13 -0.64 17.01
C LYS A 177 3.90 -1.30 16.41
N GLY A 178 2.78 -0.58 16.44
CA GLY A 178 1.57 -1.00 15.77
C GLY A 178 1.60 -0.71 14.27
N ILE A 179 0.83 -1.52 13.52
CA ILE A 179 0.53 -1.32 12.10
C ILE A 179 -0.93 -0.86 12.02
N ALA A 180 -1.20 0.24 11.30
CA ALA A 180 -2.57 0.60 10.98
C ALA A 180 -3.03 -0.18 9.75
N VAL A 181 -4.23 -0.75 9.79
CA VAL A 181 -4.80 -1.58 8.72
C VAL A 181 -6.09 -0.95 8.25
N LEU A 182 -6.09 -0.53 6.99
CA LEU A 182 -7.26 -0.01 6.31
C LEU A 182 -7.79 -1.10 5.37
N SER A 183 -9.02 -1.55 5.61
CA SER A 183 -9.68 -2.55 4.78
C SER A 183 -10.61 -1.87 3.77
N LEU A 184 -10.45 -2.23 2.50
CA LEU A 184 -11.33 -1.85 1.40
C LEU A 184 -12.09 -3.07 0.94
N ASP A 185 -13.43 -2.97 0.88
CA ASP A 185 -14.32 -4.08 0.54
C ASP A 185 -14.65 -4.17 -0.96
N GLY A 186 -13.96 -3.38 -1.78
CA GLY A 186 -14.20 -3.30 -3.22
C GLY A 186 -15.52 -2.64 -3.61
N THR A 187 -16.24 -2.00 -2.69
CA THR A 187 -17.46 -1.26 -3.01
C THR A 187 -17.19 0.22 -3.25
N VAL A 188 -17.90 0.83 -4.20
CA VAL A 188 -17.92 2.30 -4.31
C VAL A 188 -18.79 2.83 -3.17
N PRO A 189 -18.32 3.82 -2.37
CA PRO A 189 -19.17 4.50 -1.40
C PRO A 189 -20.42 5.01 -2.09
N THR A 190 -21.54 4.38 -1.77
CA THR A 190 -22.85 4.88 -2.20
C THR A 190 -23.11 6.12 -1.35
N GLU A 191 -23.23 7.27 -2.01
CA GLU A 191 -23.58 8.59 -1.48
C GLU A 191 -22.47 9.40 -0.75
N ASN A 192 -22.10 10.55 -1.35
CA ASN A 192 -21.27 11.67 -0.85
C ASN A 192 -19.79 11.77 -1.30
N ALA A 193 -19.34 11.10 -2.35
CA ALA A 193 -18.02 11.39 -2.91
C ALA A 193 -17.97 12.80 -3.52
N GLU A 194 -17.17 13.70 -2.93
CA GLU A 194 -16.80 14.97 -3.56
C GLU A 194 -16.16 14.70 -4.94
N PRO A 195 -16.39 15.55 -5.95
CA PRO A 195 -15.85 15.35 -7.28
C PRO A 195 -14.32 15.29 -7.22
N ILE A 196 -13.77 14.16 -7.68
CA ILE A 196 -12.33 13.98 -7.93
C ILE A 196 -11.92 15.09 -8.92
N PRO A 197 -10.84 15.85 -8.65
CA PRO A 197 -10.38 16.86 -9.58
C PRO A 197 -10.03 16.21 -10.91
N ASP A 198 -10.69 16.67 -11.98
CA ASP A 198 -10.48 16.21 -13.36
C ASP A 198 -8.98 16.19 -13.71
N GLU A 199 -8.55 15.12 -14.38
CA GLU A 199 -7.25 15.08 -15.05
C GLU A 199 -7.07 16.35 -15.91
N PRO A 200 -5.86 16.92 -15.99
CA PRO A 200 -5.62 18.07 -16.84
C PRO A 200 -5.86 17.67 -18.30
N THR A 201 -7.03 18.06 -18.82
CA THR A 201 -7.33 17.98 -20.25
C THR A 201 -6.21 18.67 -21.00
N ALA A 202 -5.54 17.93 -21.88
CA ALA A 202 -4.58 18.45 -22.84
C ALA A 202 -5.29 19.38 -23.86
N GLY A 203 -5.67 20.58 -23.41
CA GLY A 203 -5.80 21.75 -24.27
C GLY A 203 -4.41 22.33 -24.44
N GLY A 204 -3.89 22.59 -25.63
CA GLY A 204 -4.54 22.89 -26.88
C GLY A 204 -3.63 23.93 -27.53
N THR A 205 -3.03 23.61 -28.67
CA THR A 205 -2.23 24.58 -29.41
C THR A 205 -3.11 25.21 -30.48
N ARG A 206 -3.59 26.44 -30.20
CA ARG A 206 -4.02 27.38 -31.23
C ARG A 206 -2.79 28.08 -31.81
N LYS A 207 -2.53 27.88 -33.09
CA LYS A 207 -2.57 28.89 -34.17
C LYS A 207 -1.92 28.33 -35.43
#